data_AF-A0A1X7L4Q6-F1
#
_entry.id   AF-A0A1X7L4Q6-F1
#
_cell.length_a   1.000
_cell.length_b   1.000
_cell.length_c   1.000
_cell.angle_alpha   90.00
_cell.angle_beta   90.00
_cell.angle_gamma   90.00
#
_symmetry.space_group_name_H-M   'P 1'
#
loop_
_entity.id
_entity.type
_entity.pdbx_description
1 polymer ?
#
loop_
_entity_poly.entity_id
_entity_poly.type
_entity_poly.pdbx_seq_one_letter_code
_entity_poly.pdbx_strand_id
1 'polypeptide(L)'
;MAQIISKIDSTLETALDCNEDNVIIEGFMERYSVSREEAEEILTETKKWLWLASENIKEKKSFRMFIDHSLIIIDEMWHNFILHTRAYQKFCHEKLNLFVHHEPTPKAAQIIGFDSDEEKQKFQQQQEEKLSQQLSYIYDKLGAETVSKWYEEFPEKFSKKKIHALKR
;
A
#
# COMPACT_ATOMS: atom_id res chain seq x y z
N MET A 1 -24.65 7.34 -8.30
CA MET A 1 -23.41 7.48 -9.08
C MET A 1 -22.69 8.79 -8.73
N ALA A 2 -23.16 9.97 -9.15
CA ALA A 2 -22.48 11.25 -8.90
C ALA A 2 -22.20 11.57 -7.42
N GLN A 3 -23.15 11.33 -6.51
CA GLN A 3 -22.99 11.60 -5.07
C GLN A 3 -22.06 10.61 -4.34
N ILE A 4 -21.85 9.42 -4.93
CA ILE A 4 -20.92 8.41 -4.41
C ILE A 4 -19.50 8.76 -4.86
N ILE A 5 -19.35 9.15 -6.13
CA ILE A 5 -18.07 9.62 -6.71
C ILE A 5 -17.60 10.86 -5.95
N SER A 6 -18.45 11.88 -5.77
CA SER A 6 -18.06 13.11 -5.06
C SER A 6 -17.70 12.89 -3.59
N LYS A 7 -18.23 11.83 -2.96
CA LYS A 7 -17.89 11.46 -1.58
C LYS A 7 -16.55 10.74 -1.50
N ILE A 8 -16.23 9.90 -2.49
CA ILE A 8 -14.93 9.23 -2.61
C ILE A 8 -13.83 10.28 -2.84
N ASP A 9 -14.07 11.23 -3.73
CA ASP A 9 -13.13 12.31 -4.02
C ASP A 9 -12.82 13.12 -2.74
N SER A 10 -13.85 13.48 -1.97
CA SER A 10 -13.69 14.24 -0.72
C SER A 10 -12.95 13.48 0.40
N THR A 11 -13.15 12.16 0.54
CA THR A 11 -12.44 11.38 1.58
C THR A 11 -11.01 11.09 1.18
N LEU A 12 -10.74 10.90 -0.12
CA LEU A 12 -9.39 10.74 -0.65
C LEU A 12 -8.58 12.03 -0.48
N GLU A 13 -9.14 13.18 -0.85
CA GLU A 13 -8.50 14.50 -0.64
C GLU A 13 -8.13 14.71 0.83
N THR A 14 -9.05 14.37 1.73
CA THR A 14 -8.81 14.46 3.18
C THR A 14 -7.64 13.58 3.62
N ALA A 15 -7.51 12.37 3.06
CA ALA A 15 -6.41 11.45 3.33
C ALA A 15 -5.08 11.91 2.74
N LEU A 16 -5.08 12.71 1.68
CA LEU A 16 -3.84 13.25 1.12
C LEU A 16 -3.32 14.46 1.89
N ASP A 17 -4.21 15.24 2.50
CA ASP A 17 -3.90 16.39 3.35
C ASP A 17 -3.35 15.96 4.73
N CYS A 18 -2.03 15.82 4.87
CA CYS A 18 -1.37 15.43 6.12
C CYS A 18 -0.30 16.47 6.52
N ASN A 19 -0.46 17.07 7.70
CA ASN A 19 0.42 18.14 8.18
C ASN A 19 1.81 17.67 8.64
N GLU A 20 2.01 16.36 8.79
CA GLU A 20 3.23 15.75 9.34
C GLU A 20 4.09 15.09 8.26
N ASP A 21 3.82 15.35 6.98
CA ASP A 21 4.53 14.75 5.85
C ASP A 21 6.06 14.97 5.93
N ASN A 22 6.50 16.18 6.31
CA ASN A 22 7.93 16.53 6.34
C ASN A 22 8.76 15.58 7.21
N VAL A 23 8.31 15.26 8.44
CA VAL A 23 9.08 14.40 9.35
C VAL A 23 9.12 12.95 8.86
N ILE A 24 8.06 12.51 8.18
CA ILE A 24 7.97 11.17 7.59
C ILE A 24 8.92 11.07 6.38
N ILE A 25 8.91 12.09 5.51
CA ILE A 25 9.79 12.20 4.34
C ILE A 25 11.26 12.20 4.79
N GLU A 26 11.61 13.03 5.76
CA GLU A 26 12.98 13.12 6.29
C GLU A 26 13.43 11.80 6.89
N GLY A 27 12.60 11.15 7.72
CA GLY A 27 12.89 9.82 8.26
C GLY A 27 13.07 8.75 7.19
N PHE A 28 12.33 8.84 6.08
CA PHE A 28 12.49 7.91 4.96
C PHE A 28 13.81 8.15 4.21
N MET A 29 14.18 9.40 3.94
CA MET A 29 15.42 9.78 3.28
C MET A 29 16.68 9.48 4.11
N GLU A 30 16.57 9.45 5.43
CA GLU A 30 17.63 8.99 6.34
C GLU A 30 17.90 7.48 6.22
N ARG A 31 16.90 6.70 5.80
CA ARG A 31 16.99 5.24 5.65
C ARG A 31 17.26 4.82 4.22
N TYR A 32 16.83 5.63 3.25
CA TYR A 32 16.88 5.34 1.83
C TYR A 32 17.53 6.50 1.06
N SER A 33 18.46 6.19 0.16
CA SER A 33 19.13 7.15 -0.71
C SER A 33 18.25 7.59 -1.88
N VAL A 34 17.10 8.21 -1.58
CA VAL A 34 16.13 8.77 -2.54
C VAL A 34 16.14 10.29 -2.50
N SER A 35 15.68 10.92 -3.57
CA SER A 35 15.40 12.36 -3.59
C SER A 35 14.18 12.72 -2.73
N ARG A 36 14.01 14.00 -2.40
CA ARG A 36 12.85 14.47 -1.64
C ARG A 36 11.57 14.30 -2.45
N GLU A 37 11.63 14.60 -3.75
CA GLU A 37 10.52 14.45 -4.68
C GLU A 37 10.05 13.00 -4.76
N GLU A 38 10.98 12.05 -4.78
CA GLU A 38 10.64 10.61 -4.74
C GLU A 38 10.02 10.20 -3.40
N ALA A 39 10.56 10.69 -2.27
CA ALA A 39 9.99 10.38 -0.96
C ALA A 39 8.57 10.95 -0.80
N GLU A 40 8.31 12.16 -1.32
CA GLU A 40 6.98 12.79 -1.37
C GLU A 40 6.00 11.98 -2.22
N GLU A 41 6.44 11.54 -3.41
CA GLU A 41 5.65 10.68 -4.28
C GLU A 41 5.31 9.35 -3.59
N ILE A 42 6.31 8.68 -3.03
CA ILE A 42 6.12 7.39 -2.33
C ILE A 42 5.16 7.57 -1.15
N LEU A 43 5.31 8.63 -0.34
CA LEU A 43 4.40 8.89 0.78
C LEU A 43 2.97 9.15 0.31
N THR A 44 2.80 9.89 -0.78
CA THR A 44 1.49 10.13 -1.40
C THR A 44 0.82 8.82 -1.79
N GLU A 45 1.54 7.94 -2.48
CA GLU A 45 1.02 6.63 -2.89
C GLU A 45 0.78 5.69 -1.69
N THR A 46 1.60 5.75 -0.64
CA THR A 46 1.35 5.04 0.62
C THR A 46 0.07 5.52 1.30
N LYS A 47 -0.19 6.83 1.35
CA LYS A 47 -1.45 7.37 1.91
C LYS A 47 -2.68 6.90 1.11
N LYS A 48 -2.58 6.86 -0.23
CA LYS A 48 -3.62 6.28 -1.09
C LYS A 48 -3.86 4.80 -0.78
N TRP A 49 -2.80 4.00 -0.62
CA TRP A 49 -2.92 2.59 -0.28
C TRP A 49 -3.59 2.38 1.08
N LEU A 50 -3.20 3.15 2.11
CA LEU A 50 -3.81 3.08 3.45
C LEU A 50 -5.28 3.49 3.45
N TRP A 51 -5.62 4.55 2.70
CA TRP A 51 -6.99 4.95 2.49
C TRP A 51 -7.79 3.83 1.83
N LEU A 52 -7.27 3.24 0.75
CA LEU A 52 -7.92 2.17 0.02
C LEU A 52 -8.14 0.92 0.88
N ALA A 53 -7.16 0.55 1.71
CA ALA A 53 -7.27 -0.52 2.70
C ALA A 53 -8.35 -0.22 3.73
N SER A 54 -8.45 1.02 4.20
CA SER A 54 -9.51 1.42 5.14
C SER A 54 -10.91 1.36 4.50
N GLU A 55 -11.05 1.81 3.26
CA GLU A 55 -12.32 1.77 2.53
C GLU A 55 -12.72 0.32 2.24
N ASN A 56 -11.79 -0.55 1.86
CA ASN A 56 -12.05 -1.98 1.66
C ASN A 56 -12.69 -2.63 2.91
N ILE A 57 -12.21 -2.28 4.10
CA ILE A 57 -12.73 -2.75 5.39
C ILE A 57 -14.13 -2.16 5.65
N LYS A 58 -14.31 -0.84 5.49
CA LYS A 58 -15.59 -0.15 5.75
C LYS A 58 -16.69 -0.62 4.80
N GLU A 59 -16.35 -0.88 3.55
CA GLU A 59 -17.25 -1.42 2.53
C GLU A 59 -17.55 -2.91 2.73
N LYS A 60 -16.90 -3.56 3.71
CA LYS A 60 -17.06 -4.98 4.02
C LYS A 60 -16.84 -5.86 2.79
N LYS A 61 -15.82 -5.54 1.97
CA LYS A 61 -15.43 -6.40 0.85
C LYS A 61 -15.08 -7.80 1.34
N SER A 62 -15.35 -8.80 0.50
CA SER A 62 -15.04 -10.22 0.74
C SER A 62 -13.54 -10.53 0.75
N PHE A 63 -12.72 -9.62 0.22
CA PHE A 63 -11.26 -9.70 0.22
C PHE A 63 -10.67 -8.52 0.98
N ARG A 64 -9.39 -8.63 1.33
CA ARG A 64 -8.61 -7.58 1.98
C ARG A 64 -7.48 -7.12 1.08
N MET A 65 -7.13 -5.84 1.18
CA MET A 65 -5.92 -5.31 0.56
C MET A 65 -4.69 -6.01 1.14
N PHE A 66 -3.70 -6.29 0.31
CA PHE A 66 -2.46 -6.94 0.71
C PHE A 66 -1.26 -6.30 -0.01
N ILE A 67 -0.10 -6.38 0.64
CA ILE A 67 1.19 -6.01 0.05
C ILE A 67 1.75 -7.22 -0.66
N ASP A 68 1.93 -7.12 -1.98
CA ASP A 68 2.72 -8.07 -2.76
C ASP A 68 4.07 -7.46 -3.15
N HIS A 69 4.89 -8.23 -3.86
CA HIS A 69 6.24 -7.82 -4.28
C HIS A 69 6.29 -6.50 -5.07
N SER A 70 5.21 -6.13 -5.77
CA SER A 70 5.10 -4.90 -6.55
C SER A 70 5.00 -3.66 -5.65
N LEU A 71 4.41 -3.83 -4.47
CA LEU A 71 4.10 -2.76 -3.52
C LEU A 71 5.18 -2.60 -2.43
N ILE A 72 6.36 -3.19 -2.61
CA ILE A 72 7.40 -3.22 -1.59
C ILE A 72 7.88 -1.83 -1.15
N ILE A 73 7.93 -0.84 -2.06
CA ILE A 73 8.32 0.53 -1.69
C ILE A 73 7.25 1.23 -0.85
N ILE A 74 5.97 0.96 -1.16
CA ILE A 74 4.83 1.44 -0.36
C ILE A 74 4.88 0.84 1.04
N ASP A 75 5.22 -0.45 1.16
CA ASP A 75 5.38 -1.14 2.44
C ASP A 75 6.56 -0.59 3.25
N GLU A 76 7.71 -0.32 2.62
CA GLU A 76 8.87 0.29 3.28
C GLU A 76 8.57 1.71 3.78
N MET A 77 7.83 2.51 3.01
CA MET A 77 7.36 3.82 3.49
C MET A 77 6.31 3.70 4.58
N TRP A 78 5.41 2.70 4.50
CA TRP A 78 4.44 2.46 5.57
C TRP A 78 5.13 2.06 6.88
N HIS A 79 6.14 1.19 6.84
CA HIS A 79 6.98 0.89 7.99
C HIS A 79 7.61 2.16 8.59
N ASN A 80 8.16 3.04 7.74
CA ASN A 80 8.69 4.32 8.20
C ASN A 80 7.62 5.19 8.86
N PHE A 81 6.45 5.33 8.23
CA PHE A 81 5.33 6.11 8.75
C PHE A 81 4.89 5.61 10.15
N ILE A 82 4.80 4.30 10.36
CA ILE A 82 4.47 3.70 11.67
C ILE A 82 5.46 4.12 12.78
N LEU A 83 6.75 4.29 12.46
CA LEU A 83 7.75 4.73 13.44
C LEU A 83 7.48 6.16 13.94
N HIS A 84 6.82 6.99 13.13
CA HIS A 84 6.26 8.28 13.54
C HIS A 84 4.91 8.08 14.22
N THR A 85 4.89 7.27 15.28
CA THR A 85 3.67 6.74 15.95
C THR A 85 2.55 7.76 16.20
N ARG A 86 2.88 8.97 16.67
CA ARG A 86 1.90 10.05 16.88
C ARG A 86 1.24 10.49 15.58
N ALA A 87 2.05 10.73 14.55
CA ALA A 87 1.57 11.12 13.23
C ALA A 87 0.74 10.00 12.59
N TYR A 88 1.22 8.76 12.67
CA TYR A 88 0.51 7.61 12.13
C TYR A 88 -0.85 7.37 12.81
N GLN A 89 -0.88 7.42 14.14
CA GLN A 89 -2.11 7.30 14.91
C GLN A 89 -3.09 8.42 14.55
N LYS A 90 -2.61 9.67 14.50
CA LYS A 90 -3.43 10.84 14.13
C LYS A 90 -4.00 10.70 12.72
N PHE A 91 -3.17 10.35 11.75
CA PHE A 91 -3.57 10.09 10.38
C PHE A 91 -4.68 9.04 10.29
N CYS A 92 -4.50 7.89 10.94
CA CYS A 92 -5.49 6.82 10.97
C CYS A 92 -6.84 7.27 11.55
N HIS A 93 -6.83 7.98 12.68
CA HIS A 93 -8.08 8.38 13.33
C HIS A 93 -8.75 9.56 12.62
N GLU A 94 -8.00 10.60 12.30
CA GLU A 94 -8.58 11.84 11.77
C GLU A 94 -8.89 11.73 10.27
N LYS A 95 -8.06 11.03 9.50
CA LYS A 95 -8.17 10.98 8.04
C LYS A 95 -8.85 9.70 7.55
N LEU A 96 -8.59 8.57 8.21
CA LEU A 96 -9.16 7.28 7.80
C LEU A 96 -10.36 6.86 8.66
N ASN A 97 -10.59 7.47 9.82
CA ASN A 97 -11.56 6.99 10.82
C ASN A 97 -11.43 5.49 11.11
N LEU A 98 -10.21 4.96 11.03
CA LEU A 98 -9.86 3.56 11.22
C LEU A 98 -8.36 3.45 11.47
N PHE A 99 -7.96 2.67 12.46
CA PHE A 99 -6.56 2.29 12.63
C PHE A 99 -6.22 1.12 11.70
N VAL A 100 -5.39 1.37 10.67
CA VAL A 100 -4.93 0.34 9.76
C VAL A 100 -3.76 -0.39 10.41
N HIS A 101 -3.93 -1.65 10.76
CA HIS A 101 -2.87 -2.45 11.36
C HIS A 101 -1.94 -3.01 10.29
N HIS A 102 -0.63 -2.92 10.53
CA HIS A 102 0.36 -3.65 9.75
C HIS A 102 0.55 -5.03 10.38
N GLU A 103 0.27 -6.07 9.61
CA GLU A 103 0.41 -7.47 10.04
C GLU A 103 1.38 -8.20 9.10
N PRO A 104 2.66 -8.33 9.48
CA PRO A 104 3.63 -9.07 8.69
C PRO A 104 3.22 -10.53 8.54
N THR A 105 3.43 -11.12 7.36
CA THR A 105 3.18 -12.54 7.13
C THR A 105 4.06 -13.38 8.07
N PRO A 106 3.47 -14.18 8.98
CA PRO A 106 4.26 -15.02 9.88
C PRO A 106 5.12 -16.00 9.10
N LYS A 107 6.32 -16.33 9.60
CA LYS A 107 7.20 -17.33 8.97
C LYS A 107 6.49 -18.68 8.74
N ALA A 108 5.63 -19.08 9.69
CA ALA A 108 4.86 -20.32 9.59
C ALA A 108 3.80 -20.30 8.47
N ALA A 109 3.40 -19.12 7.98
CA ALA A 109 2.46 -18.97 6.87
C ALA A 109 3.18 -18.84 5.51
N GLN A 110 4.53 -18.87 5.49
CA GLN A 110 5.29 -18.87 4.25
C GLN A 110 5.23 -20.26 3.62
N ILE A 111 4.96 -20.32 2.32
CA ILE A 111 4.95 -21.58 1.58
C ILE A 111 6.40 -22.00 1.31
N ILE A 112 6.79 -23.15 1.86
CA ILE A 112 8.14 -23.74 1.74
C ILE A 112 8.21 -24.77 0.60
N GLY A 113 7.06 -25.18 0.06
CA GLY A 113 6.91 -26.13 -1.03
C GLY A 113 5.44 -26.50 -1.21
N PHE A 114 5.16 -27.31 -2.22
CA PHE A 114 3.84 -27.91 -2.44
C PHE A 114 4.00 -29.42 -2.46
N ASP A 115 3.06 -30.15 -1.87
CA ASP A 115 3.10 -31.61 -1.81
C ASP A 115 2.70 -32.23 -3.15
N SER A 116 2.04 -31.47 -4.03
CA SER A 116 1.64 -31.88 -5.37
C SER A 116 1.50 -30.71 -6.34
N ASP A 117 1.51 -31.02 -7.65
CA ASP A 117 1.21 -30.06 -8.70
C ASP A 117 -0.23 -29.52 -8.61
N GLU A 118 -1.18 -30.35 -8.18
CA GLU A 118 -2.58 -29.91 -7.99
C GLU A 118 -2.71 -28.87 -6.88
N GLU A 119 -2.00 -29.06 -5.76
CA GLU A 119 -1.96 -28.08 -4.66
C GLU A 119 -1.32 -26.77 -5.10
N LYS A 120 -0.19 -26.86 -5.82
CA LYS A 120 0.49 -25.70 -6.41
C LYS A 120 -0.43 -24.92 -7.34
N GLN A 121 -1.15 -25.60 -8.23
CA GLN A 121 -2.08 -24.98 -9.17
C GLN A 121 -3.24 -24.29 -8.43
N LYS A 122 -3.84 -24.94 -7.43
CA LYS A 122 -4.90 -24.34 -6.61
C LYS A 122 -4.41 -23.09 -5.89
N PHE A 123 -3.20 -23.14 -5.32
CA PHE A 123 -2.61 -21.96 -4.68
C PHE A 123 -2.39 -20.82 -5.68
N GLN A 124 -1.81 -21.10 -6.85
CA GLN A 124 -1.60 -20.10 -7.89
C GLN A 124 -2.91 -19.45 -8.32
N GLN A 125 -3.95 -20.25 -8.56
CA GLN A 125 -5.27 -19.75 -8.93
C GLN A 125 -5.87 -18.83 -7.85
N GLN A 126 -5.74 -19.19 -6.57
CA GLN A 126 -6.19 -18.33 -5.46
C GLN A 126 -5.42 -17.02 -5.38
N GLN A 127 -4.12 -17.03 -5.66
CA GLN A 127 -3.29 -15.82 -5.65
C GLN A 127 -3.61 -14.91 -6.84
N GLU A 128 -3.84 -15.48 -8.02
CA GLU A 128 -4.33 -14.75 -9.20
C GLU A 128 -5.69 -14.12 -8.96
N GLU A 129 -6.63 -14.84 -8.33
CA GLU A 129 -7.95 -14.31 -7.98
C GLU A 129 -7.85 -13.14 -7.00
N LYS A 130 -7.04 -13.27 -5.94
CA LYS A 130 -6.80 -12.17 -4.98
C LYS A 130 -6.19 -10.95 -5.66
N LEU A 131 -5.18 -11.16 -6.51
CA LEU A 131 -4.55 -10.08 -7.25
C LEU A 131 -5.55 -9.41 -8.19
N SER A 132 -6.36 -10.17 -8.91
CA SER A 132 -7.40 -9.64 -9.79
C SER A 132 -8.43 -8.78 -9.03
N GLN A 133 -8.86 -9.22 -7.85
CA GLN A 133 -9.78 -8.46 -7.00
C GLN A 133 -9.16 -7.15 -6.51
N GLN A 134 -7.89 -7.19 -6.09
CA GLN A 134 -7.14 -6.01 -5.67
C GLN A 134 -6.96 -5.01 -6.82
N LEU A 135 -6.50 -5.47 -8.00
CA LEU A 135 -6.30 -4.62 -9.18
C LEU A 135 -7.60 -3.97 -9.64
N SER A 136 -8.70 -4.73 -9.70
CA SER A 136 -10.02 -4.19 -10.04
C SER A 136 -10.45 -3.11 -9.05
N TYR A 137 -10.23 -3.32 -7.75
CA TYR A 137 -10.62 -2.37 -6.73
C TYR A 137 -9.76 -1.10 -6.73
N ILE A 138 -8.46 -1.22 -7.00
CA ILE A 138 -7.58 -0.06 -7.22
C ILE A 138 -8.07 0.73 -8.43
N TYR A 139 -8.34 0.05 -9.55
CA TYR A 139 -8.83 0.68 -10.77
C TYR A 139 -10.14 1.43 -10.53
N ASP A 140 -11.12 0.80 -9.88
CA ASP A 140 -12.44 1.39 -9.62
C ASP A 140 -12.38 2.62 -8.70
N LYS A 141 -11.39 2.69 -7.80
CA LYS A 141 -11.29 3.74 -6.79
C LYS A 141 -10.28 4.85 -7.10
N LEU A 142 -9.18 4.50 -7.77
CA LEU A 142 -8.02 5.37 -7.97
C LEU A 142 -7.60 5.46 -9.45
N GLY A 143 -8.26 4.72 -10.34
CA GLY A 143 -8.05 4.77 -11.78
C GLY A 143 -6.84 4.01 -12.29
N ALA A 144 -6.75 3.93 -13.63
CA ALA A 144 -5.72 3.18 -14.35
C ALA A 144 -4.30 3.66 -14.07
N GLU A 145 -4.10 4.98 -13.94
CA GLU A 145 -2.78 5.57 -13.68
C GLU A 145 -2.19 5.06 -12.36
N THR A 146 -3.02 4.87 -11.34
CA THR A 146 -2.57 4.34 -10.04
C THR A 146 -2.21 2.86 -10.16
N VAL A 147 -2.96 2.08 -10.95
CA VAL A 147 -2.63 0.67 -11.22
C VAL A 147 -1.27 0.56 -11.92
N SER A 148 -1.06 1.28 -13.02
CA SER A 148 0.22 1.28 -13.75
C SER A 148 1.37 1.75 -12.86
N LYS A 149 1.17 2.82 -12.08
CA LYS A 149 2.19 3.30 -11.14
C LYS A 149 2.61 2.23 -10.15
N TRP A 150 1.65 1.56 -9.51
CA TRP A 150 1.93 0.57 -8.45
C TRP A 150 2.44 -0.77 -8.98
N TYR A 151 2.03 -1.19 -10.17
CA TYR A 151 2.29 -2.54 -10.68
C TYR A 151 3.24 -2.60 -11.88
N GLU A 152 3.62 -1.45 -12.46
CA GLU A 152 4.59 -1.37 -13.56
C GLU A 152 5.75 -0.45 -13.18
N GLU A 153 5.48 0.82 -12.85
CA GLU A 153 6.52 1.84 -12.62
C GLU A 153 7.30 1.60 -11.32
N PHE A 154 6.59 1.44 -10.19
CA PHE A 154 7.22 1.24 -8.88
C PHE A 154 8.04 -0.05 -8.80
N PRO A 155 7.57 -1.21 -9.30
CA PRO A 155 8.38 -2.43 -9.31
C PRO A 155 9.62 -2.31 -10.19
N GLU A 156 9.53 -1.59 -11.32
CA GLU A 156 10.68 -1.31 -12.17
C GLU A 156 11.70 -0.42 -11.44
N LYS A 157 11.25 0.69 -10.86
CA LYS A 157 12.10 1.69 -10.21
C LYS A 157 12.63 1.22 -8.85
N PHE A 158 11.80 0.57 -8.06
CA PHE A 158 12.04 0.15 -6.68
C PHE A 158 11.88 -1.36 -6.48
N SER A 159 12.41 -2.16 -7.41
CA SER A 159 12.53 -3.60 -7.19
C SER A 159 13.25 -3.92 -5.86
N LYS A 160 12.99 -5.08 -5.27
CA LYS A 160 13.64 -5.52 -4.02
C LYS A 160 15.17 -5.35 -4.04
N LYS A 161 15.82 -5.67 -5.17
CA LYS A 161 17.27 -5.51 -5.36
C LYS A 161 17.69 -4.04 -5.35
N LYS A 162 16.92 -3.17 -6.02
CA LYS A 162 17.17 -1.73 -6.07
C LYS A 162 16.95 -1.08 -4.69
N ILE A 163 15.87 -1.41 -4.00
CA ILE A 163 15.62 -0.94 -2.62
C ILE A 163 16.77 -1.30 -1.69
N HIS A 164 17.26 -2.54 -1.75
CA HIS A 164 18.39 -2.95 -0.90
C HIS A 164 19.64 -2.10 -1.17
N ALA A 165 19.90 -1.73 -2.43
CA ALA A 165 21.01 -0.84 -2.77
C ALA A 165 20.79 0.62 -2.36
N LEU A 166 19.55 1.03 -2.10
CA LEU A 166 19.22 2.37 -1.62
C LEU A 166 19.33 2.48 -0.09
N LYS A 167 19.28 1.37 0.67
CA LYS A 167 19.37 1.41 2.13
C LYS A 167 20.71 2.01 2.59
N ARG A 168 20.64 2.96 3.51
CA ARG A 168 21.79 3.61 4.14
C ARG A 168 22.31 2.81 5.34
#